data_AF-A0A7K1S3N0-F1
#
_entry.id   AF-A0A7K1S3N0-F1
#
_cell.length_a   1.000
_cell.length_b   1.000
_cell.length_c   1.000
_cell.angle_alpha   90.00
_cell.angle_beta   90.00
_cell.angle_gamma   90.00
#
_symmetry.space_group_name_H-M   'P 1'
#
loop_
_entity.id
_entity.type
_entity.pdbx_description
1 polymer ?
#
loop_
_entity_poly.entity_id
_entity_poly.type
_entity_poly.pdbx_seq_one_letter_code
_entity_poly.pdbx_strand_id
1 'polypeptide(L)'
;MNDELKDKLVDELRAFNGLAPTSSIDEITAAYNRVIDIVQALMRTNEDPDSHARAWSLLRDDAYKYLSDIQEGNKNAIDDLKYKMEQVSEVLSSAS
;
A
#
# COMPACT_ATOMS: atom_id res chain seq x y z
N MET A 1 2.26 -16.33 11.52
CA MET A 1 1.12 -15.40 11.41
C MET A 1 1.56 -13.98 11.09
N ASN A 2 2.48 -13.35 11.82
CA ASN A 2 3.00 -12.03 11.42
C ASN A 2 3.93 -12.12 10.20
N ASP A 3 4.85 -13.10 10.17
CA ASP A 3 5.73 -13.32 9.00
C ASP A 3 4.93 -13.60 7.72
N GLU A 4 3.86 -14.41 7.81
CA GLU A 4 2.96 -14.68 6.68
C GLU A 4 2.23 -13.42 6.19
N LEU A 5 1.84 -12.50 7.10
CA LEU A 5 1.23 -11.23 6.72
C LEU A 5 2.26 -10.28 6.11
N LYS A 6 3.50 -10.26 6.63
CA LYS A 6 4.60 -9.48 6.07
C LYS A 6 4.98 -9.97 4.68
N ASP A 7 5.14 -11.27 4.48
CA ASP A 7 5.42 -11.88 3.17
C ASP A 7 4.29 -11.57 2.18
N LYS A 8 3.03 -11.74 2.60
CA LYS A 8 1.88 -11.40 1.77
C LYS A 8 1.84 -9.92 1.42
N LEU A 9 2.21 -9.04 2.35
CA LEU A 9 2.28 -7.60 2.08
C LEU A 9 3.35 -7.29 1.03
N VAL A 10 4.54 -7.89 1.16
CA VAL A 10 5.63 -7.74 0.18
C VAL A 10 5.16 -8.17 -1.21
N ASP A 11 4.46 -9.30 -1.31
CA ASP A 11 3.91 -9.78 -2.58
C ASP A 11 2.86 -8.82 -3.17
N GLU A 12 1.93 -8.31 -2.35
CA GLU A 12 0.91 -7.35 -2.83
C GLU A 12 1.52 -6.00 -3.22
N LEU A 13 2.51 -5.49 -2.48
CA LEU A 13 3.24 -4.26 -2.83
C LEU A 13 4.02 -4.44 -4.15
N ARG A 14 4.65 -5.60 -4.34
CA ARG A 14 5.32 -5.94 -5.59
C ARG A 14 4.35 -6.03 -6.76
N ALA A 15 3.19 -6.66 -6.54
CA ALA A 15 2.14 -6.74 -7.55
C ALA A 15 1.58 -5.35 -7.89
N PHE A 16 1.41 -4.48 -6.89
CA PHE A 16 0.98 -3.10 -7.06
C PHE A 16 1.97 -2.30 -7.93
N ASN A 17 3.26 -2.39 -7.63
CA ASN A 17 4.30 -1.71 -8.42
C ASN A 17 4.36 -2.23 -9.87
N GLY A 18 4.00 -3.49 -10.10
CA GLY A 18 3.89 -4.11 -11.41
C GLY A 18 2.68 -3.66 -12.25
N LEU A 19 1.73 -2.90 -11.71
CA LEU A 19 0.56 -2.42 -12.46
C LEU A 19 0.99 -1.58 -13.66
N ALA A 20 0.41 -1.84 -14.83
CA ALA A 20 0.67 -1.04 -16.02
C ALA A 20 0.04 0.36 -15.88
N PRO A 21 0.60 1.41 -16.52
CA PRO A 21 -0.05 2.73 -16.60
C PRO A 21 -1.44 2.70 -17.28
N THR A 22 -1.68 1.67 -18.08
CA THR A 22 -2.96 1.41 -18.77
C THR A 22 -3.94 0.59 -17.94
N SER A 23 -3.59 0.18 -16.71
CA SER A 23 -4.48 -0.57 -15.83
C SER A 23 -5.78 0.21 -15.59
N SER A 24 -6.88 -0.52 -15.44
CA SER A 24 -8.16 0.10 -15.12
C SER A 24 -8.15 0.67 -13.70
N ILE A 25 -9.02 1.67 -13.46
CA ILE A 25 -9.21 2.26 -12.13
C ILE A 25 -9.64 1.20 -11.11
N ASP A 26 -10.47 0.23 -11.53
CA ASP A 26 -10.91 -0.87 -10.70
C ASP A 26 -9.75 -1.79 -10.29
N GLU A 27 -8.83 -2.11 -11.21
CA GLU A 27 -7.64 -2.91 -10.90
C GLU A 27 -6.72 -2.20 -9.91
N ILE A 28 -6.48 -0.90 -10.09
CA ILE A 28 -5.65 -0.09 -9.19
C ILE A 28 -6.29 -0.02 -7.81
N THR A 29 -7.60 0.24 -7.75
CA THR A 29 -8.35 0.33 -6.49
C THR A 29 -8.38 -1.01 -5.76
N ALA A 30 -8.57 -2.12 -6.49
CA ALA A 30 -8.55 -3.45 -5.90
C ALA A 30 -7.18 -3.81 -5.34
N ALA A 31 -6.10 -3.49 -6.06
CA ALA A 31 -4.74 -3.71 -5.57
C ALA A 31 -4.42 -2.87 -4.33
N TYR A 32 -4.85 -1.61 -4.32
CA TYR A 32 -4.72 -0.71 -3.19
C TYR A 32 -5.42 -1.26 -1.94
N ASN A 33 -6.66 -1.73 -2.08
CA ASN A 33 -7.43 -2.28 -0.97
C ASN A 33 -6.81 -3.56 -0.39
N ARG A 34 -6.20 -4.42 -1.21
CA ARG A 34 -5.48 -5.60 -0.71
C ARG A 34 -4.31 -5.22 0.20
N VAL A 35 -3.55 -4.19 -0.16
CA VAL A 35 -2.47 -3.66 0.68
C VAL A 35 -3.02 -3.11 2.00
N ILE A 36 -4.11 -2.34 1.95
CA ILE A 36 -4.79 -1.81 3.15
C ILE A 36 -5.23 -2.93 4.09
N ASP A 37 -5.89 -3.97 3.56
CA ASP A 37 -6.42 -5.05 4.39
C ASP A 37 -5.31 -5.78 5.16
N ILE A 38 -4.14 -5.95 4.53
CA ILE A 38 -2.99 -6.58 5.16
C ILE A 38 -2.36 -5.66 6.22
N VAL A 39 -2.17 -4.37 5.93
CA VAL A 39 -1.64 -3.43 6.92
C VAL A 39 -2.58 -3.30 8.12
N GLN A 40 -3.90 -3.30 7.92
CA GLN A 40 -4.86 -3.35 9.03
C GLN A 40 -4.77 -4.64 9.83
N ALA A 41 -4.51 -5.79 9.19
CA ALA A 41 -4.27 -7.04 9.89
C ALA A 41 -2.97 -6.98 10.72
N LEU A 42 -1.90 -6.41 10.17
CA LEU A 42 -0.64 -6.18 10.88
C LEU A 42 -0.81 -5.26 12.08
N MET A 43 -1.60 -4.19 11.99
CA MET A 43 -1.91 -3.29 13.11
C MET A 43 -2.61 -3.99 14.29
N ARG A 44 -3.30 -5.12 14.04
CA ARG A 44 -3.93 -5.91 15.11
C ARG A 44 -2.92 -6.82 15.82
N THR A 45 -1.72 -6.96 15.26
CA THR A 45 -0.58 -7.59 15.93
C THR A 45 0.13 -6.54 16.79
N ASN A 46 0.64 -6.94 17.97
CA ASN A 46 1.30 -6.03 18.92
C ASN A 46 2.83 -6.04 18.79
N GLU A 47 3.37 -6.43 17.63
CA GLU A 47 4.81 -6.61 17.43
C GLU A 47 5.55 -5.30 17.13
N ASP A 48 5.00 -4.46 16.26
CA ASP A 48 5.58 -3.14 15.96
C ASP A 48 4.50 -2.08 15.69
N PRO A 49 3.83 -1.60 16.75
CA PRO A 49 2.73 -0.65 16.62
C PRO A 49 3.15 0.69 15.98
N ASP A 50 4.41 1.11 16.14
CA ASP A 50 4.91 2.38 15.61
C ASP A 50 5.08 2.31 14.09
N SER A 51 5.74 1.26 13.58
CA SER A 51 5.90 1.08 12.14
C SER A 51 4.55 0.80 11.47
N HIS A 52 3.67 0.01 12.10
CA HIS A 52 2.33 -0.23 11.59
C HIS A 52 1.49 1.06 11.52
N ALA A 53 1.57 1.93 12.54
CA ALA A 53 0.87 3.21 12.54
C ALA A 53 1.39 4.17 11.46
N ARG A 54 2.71 4.20 11.23
CA ARG A 54 3.33 5.00 10.15
C ARG A 54 2.89 4.51 8.77
N ALA A 55 2.95 3.20 8.53
CA ALA A 55 2.48 2.59 7.29
C ALA A 55 0.99 2.88 7.04
N TRP A 56 0.17 2.81 8.10
CA TRP A 56 -1.25 3.15 8.01
C TRP A 56 -1.50 4.62 7.64
N SER A 57 -0.76 5.56 8.23
CA SER A 57 -0.89 6.98 7.87
C SER A 57 -0.45 7.26 6.44
N LEU A 58 0.66 6.64 5.98
CA LEU A 58 1.09 6.73 4.58
C LEU A 58 0.01 6.22 3.61
N LEU A 59 -0.64 5.10 3.92
CA LEU A 59 -1.72 4.58 3.09
C LEU A 59 -2.95 5.50 3.13
N ARG A 60 -3.53 5.69 4.31
CA ARG A 60 -4.82 6.36 4.47
C ARG A 60 -4.80 7.83 4.08
N ASP A 61 -3.70 8.53 4.37
CA ASP A 61 -3.66 9.98 4.21
C ASP A 61 -2.96 10.36 2.88
N ASP A 62 -1.75 9.84 2.63
CA ASP A 62 -0.96 10.21 1.46
C ASP A 62 -1.34 9.41 0.20
N ALA A 63 -1.32 8.08 0.27
CA ALA A 63 -1.55 7.23 -0.89
C ALA A 63 -3.01 7.33 -1.38
N TYR A 64 -3.96 7.44 -0.46
CA TYR A 64 -5.37 7.62 -0.80
C TYR A 64 -5.63 8.86 -1.66
N LYS A 65 -4.89 9.95 -1.44
CA LYS A 65 -5.01 11.16 -2.26
C LYS A 65 -4.74 10.86 -3.74
N TYR A 66 -3.65 10.15 -4.03
CA TYR A 66 -3.30 9.80 -5.40
C TYR A 66 -4.26 8.78 -6.00
N LEU A 67 -4.80 7.86 -5.19
CA LEU A 67 -5.88 6.98 -5.63
C LEU A 67 -7.12 7.79 -6.04
N SER A 68 -7.52 8.78 -5.23
CA SER A 68 -8.64 9.68 -5.55
C SER A 68 -8.38 10.44 -6.85
N ASP A 69 -7.19 11.02 -7.01
CA ASP A 69 -6.80 11.73 -8.24
C ASP A 69 -6.95 10.83 -9.48
N ILE A 70 -6.54 9.56 -9.39
CA ILE A 70 -6.71 8.56 -10.48
C ILE A 70 -8.19 8.29 -10.76
N GLN A 71 -9.00 8.13 -9.72
CA GLN A 71 -10.45 7.90 -9.82
C GLN A 71 -11.18 9.08 -10.46
N GLU A 72 -10.68 10.31 -10.24
CA GLU A 72 -11.17 11.54 -10.87
C GLU A 72 -10.64 11.75 -12.31
N GLY A 73 -9.79 10.85 -12.79
CA GLY A 73 -9.31 10.81 -14.18
C GLY A 73 -7.86 11.27 -14.37
N ASN A 74 -7.16 11.69 -13.32
CA ASN A 74 -5.73 12.02 -13.37
C ASN A 74 -4.87 10.75 -13.32
N LYS A 75 -4.78 10.05 -14.45
CA LYS A 75 -4.01 8.79 -14.56
C LYS A 75 -2.51 8.95 -14.27
N ASN A 76 -1.96 10.16 -14.33
CA ASN A 76 -0.55 10.41 -14.06
C ASN A 76 -0.21 10.29 -12.57
N ALA A 77 -1.20 10.36 -11.68
CA ALA A 77 -1.01 10.15 -10.24
C ALA A 77 -0.67 8.68 -9.87
N ILE A 78 -0.67 7.74 -10.83
CA ILE A 78 -0.28 6.35 -10.58
C ILE A 78 1.19 6.22 -10.17
N ASP A 79 2.08 7.05 -10.69
CA ASP A 79 3.50 7.00 -10.35
C ASP A 79 3.73 7.49 -8.91
N ASP A 80 3.05 8.56 -8.51
CA ASP A 80 3.05 9.05 -7.13
C ASP A 80 2.44 8.02 -6.17
N LEU A 81 1.34 7.36 -6.57
CA LEU A 81 0.72 6.30 -5.78
C LEU A 81 1.68 5.13 -5.57
N LYS A 82 2.38 4.68 -6.62
CA LYS A 82 3.40 3.63 -6.51
C LYS A 82 4.55 4.04 -5.62
N TYR A 83 5.03 5.27 -5.73
CA TYR A 83 6.06 5.79 -4.86
C TYR A 83 5.65 5.76 -3.38
N LYS A 84 4.38 6.07 -3.07
CA LYS A 84 3.85 5.92 -1.71
C LYS A 84 3.76 4.46 -1.24
N MET A 85 3.46 3.53 -2.15
CA MET A 85 3.48 2.09 -1.83
C MET A 85 4.89 1.59 -1.53
N GLU A 86 5.92 2.09 -2.22
CA GLU A 86 7.31 1.78 -1.91
C GLU A 86 7.70 2.26 -0.50
N GLN A 87 7.29 3.48 -0.11
CA GLN A 87 7.53 3.98 1.25
C GLN A 87 6.89 3.12 2.33
N VAL A 88 5.70 2.56 2.06
CA VAL A 88 5.06 1.59 2.98
C VAL A 88 5.92 0.33 3.13
N SER A 89 6.49 -0.17 2.04
CA SER A 89 7.43 -1.29 2.08
C SER A 89 8.67 -0.96 2.93
N GLU A 90 9.24 0.23 2.75
CA GLU A 90 10.43 0.66 3.48
C GLU A 90 10.18 0.79 4.98
N VAL A 91 9.06 1.40 5.38
CA VAL A 91 8.66 1.55 6.79
C VAL A 91 8.54 0.19 7.47
N LEU A 92 7.95 -0.78 6.78
CA LEU A 92 7.66 -2.10 7.36
C LEU A 92 8.83 -3.09 7.25
N SER A 93 9.76 -2.88 6.31
CA SER A 93 10.98 -3.68 6.20
C SER A 93 12.08 -3.20 7.15
N SER A 94 12.10 -1.90 7.47
CA SER A 94 13.06 -1.30 8.42
C SER A 94 12.78 -1.67 9.88
N ALA A 95 11.64 -2.32 10.14
CA ALA A 95 11.20 -2.83 11.44
C ALA A 95 11.83 -4.19 11.83
N SER A 96 12.78 -4.69 11.02
CA SER A 96 13.42 -6.01 11.18
C SER A 96 14.64 -5.97 12.10
#